data_AF-A0A1I2CZQ1-F1
#
_entry.id   AF-A0A1I2CZQ1-F1
#
_cell.length_a   1.000
_cell.length_b   1.000
_cell.length_c   1.000
_cell.angle_alpha   90.00
_cell.angle_beta   90.00
_cell.angle_gamma   90.00
#
_symmetry.space_group_name_H-M   'P 1'
#
loop_
_entity.id
_entity.type
_entity.pdbx_description
1 polymer ?
#
loop_
_entity_poly.entity_id
_entity_poly.type
_entity_poly.pdbx_seq_one_letter_code
_entity_poly.pdbx_strand_id
1 'polypeptide(L)' 'MKKVLVGILFMGVSFLVFLLGLMKFIPVLIGSILLFLSIFFTVLSFSERKRFKGLKT' A
#
# COMPACT_ATOMS: atom_id res chain seq x y z
N MET A 1 12.01 -8.92 7.43
CA MET A 1 12.30 -8.20 6.17
C MET A 1 11.45 -8.68 4.99
N LYS A 2 11.25 -10.00 4.78
CA LYS A 2 10.40 -10.56 3.70
C LYS A 2 9.03 -9.90 3.53
N LYS A 3 8.28 -9.64 4.62
CA LYS A 3 6.96 -8.97 4.58
C LYS A 3 7.00 -7.53 4.04
N VAL A 4 8.11 -6.81 4.27
CA VAL A 4 8.30 -5.44 3.75
C VAL A 4 8.54 -5.48 2.25
N LEU A 5 9.36 -6.42 1.80
CA LEU A 5 9.66 -6.62 0.38
C LEU A 5 8.39 -6.92 -0.43
N VAL A 6 7.50 -7.77 0.11
CA VAL A 6 6.20 -8.07 -0.49
C VAL A 6 5.32 -6.81 -0.55
N GLY A 7 5.28 -6.00 0.50
CA GLY A 7 4.53 -4.74 0.51
C GLY A 7 5.03 -3.74 -0.55
N ILE A 8 6.35 -3.60 -0.69
CA ILE A 8 6.97 -2.72 -1.69
C ILE A 8 6.64 -3.20 -3.12
N LEU A 9 6.75 -4.51 -3.38
CA LEU A 9 6.35 -5.10 -4.66
C LEU A 9 4.88 -4.85 -4.98
N PHE A 10 4.00 -5.03 -3.99
CA PHE A 10 2.56 -4.81 -4.15
C PHE A 10 2.22 -3.33 -4.41
N MET A 11 2.94 -2.42 -3.77
CA MET A 11 2.85 -0.97 -4.00
C MET A 11 3.26 -0.62 -5.43
N GLY A 12 4.36 -1.19 -5.93
CA GLY A 12 4.82 -0.98 -7.31
C GLY A 12 3.82 -1.48 -8.34
N VAL A 13 3.27 -2.68 -8.15
CA VAL A 13 2.25 -3.24 -9.05
C VAL A 13 0.97 -2.40 -9.05
N SER A 14 0.51 -1.97 -7.88
CA SER A 14 -0.68 -1.11 -7.76
C SER A 14 -0.47 0.26 -8.44
N PHE A 15 0.75 0.80 -8.37
CA PHE A 15 1.12 2.02 -9.07
C PHE A 15 1.08 1.87 -10.60
N LEU A 16 1.58 0.74 -11.12
CA LEU A 16 1.49 0.43 -12.55
C LEU A 16 0.04 0.29 -13.02
N VAL A 17 -0.80 -0.40 -12.25
CA VAL A 17 -2.24 -0.54 -12.56
C VAL A 17 -2.96 0.81 -12.57
N PHE A 18 -2.60 1.72 -11.66
CA PHE A 18 -3.13 3.08 -11.65
C PHE A 18 -2.71 3.90 -12.88
N LEU A 19 -1.45 3.78 -13.30
CA LEU A 19 -0.94 4.36 -14.55
C LEU A 19 -1.71 3.84 -15.78
N LEU A 20 -2.00 2.54 -15.85
CA LEU A 20 -2.86 1.97 -16.89
C LEU A 20 -4.29 2.53 -16.83
N GLY A 21 -4.83 2.75 -15.62
CA GLY A 21 -6.12 3.42 -15.43
C GLY A 21 -6.14 4.84 -15.98
N LEU A 22 -5.04 5.59 -15.81
CA LEU A 22 -4.89 6.93 -16.41
C LEU A 22 -4.94 6.90 -17.94
N MET A 23 -4.44 5.83 -18.55
CA MET A 23 -4.48 5.62 -20.00
C MET A 23 -5.87 5.18 -20.51
N LYS A 24 -6.94 5.35 -19.71
CA LYS A 24 -8.34 4.95 -20.02
C LYS A 24 -8.60 3.45 -20.21
N PHE A 25 -7.60 2.59 -19.98
CA PHE A 25 -7.80 1.13 -20.06
C PHE A 25 -8.72 0.58 -18.97
N ILE A 26 -8.77 1.24 -17.81
CA ILE A 26 -9.55 0.86 -16.63
C ILE A 26 -10.13 2.14 -16.01
N PRO A 27 -11.35 2.15 -15.46
CA PRO A 27 -11.83 3.29 -14.70
C PRO A 27 -10.87 3.62 -13.57
N VAL A 28 -10.35 4.85 -13.57
CA VAL A 28 -9.36 5.39 -12.63
C VAL A 28 -9.75 5.15 -11.17
N LEU A 29 -11.06 5.09 -10.89
CA LEU A 29 -11.62 4.77 -9.58
C LEU A 29 -11.07 3.45 -9.01
N ILE A 30 -11.01 2.40 -9.84
CA ILE A 30 -10.55 1.07 -9.41
C ILE A 30 -9.05 1.11 -9.10
N GLY A 31 -8.27 1.74 -9.98
CA GLY A 31 -6.83 1.92 -9.75
C GLY A 31 -6.55 2.71 -8.46
N SER A 32 -7.33 3.77 -8.20
CA SER A 32 -7.18 4.60 -7.01
C SER A 32 -7.47 3.84 -5.72
N ILE A 33 -8.55 3.03 -5.71
CA ILE A 33 -8.91 2.21 -4.54
C ILE A 33 -7.82 1.16 -4.27
N LEU A 34 -7.32 0.51 -5.32
CA LEU A 34 -6.29 -0.51 -5.19
C LEU A 34 -4.97 0.07 -4.67
N LEU A 35 -4.59 1.23 -5.19
CA LEU A 35 -3.38 1.95 -4.77
C LEU A 35 -3.50 2.44 -3.32
N PHE A 36 -4.67 2.96 -2.93
CA PHE A 36 -4.95 3.33 -1.55
C PHE A 36 -4.82 2.13 -0.59
N LEU A 37 -5.43 0.98 -0.93
CA LEU A 37 -5.31 -0.24 -0.12
C LEU A 37 -3.85 -0.66 0.05
N SER A 38 -3.07 -0.63 -1.04
CA SER A 38 -1.67 -1.03 -1.00
C SER A 38 -0.84 -0.12 -0.08
N ILE A 39 -1.07 1.19 -0.12
CA ILE A 39 -0.41 2.15 0.78
C ILE A 39 -0.87 1.90 2.21
N PHE A 40 -2.17 1.77 2.45
CA PHE A 40 -2.75 1.56 3.77
C PHE A 40 -2.17 0.33 4.45
N PHE A 41 -2.15 -0.82 3.78
CA PHE A 41 -1.57 -2.05 4.32
C PHE A 41 -0.06 -1.95 4.58
N THR A 42 0.67 -1.23 3.72
CA THR A 42 2.10 -0.98 3.89
C THR A 42 2.37 -0.13 5.13
N VAL A 43 1.62 0.97 5.30
CA VAL A 43 1.72 1.86 6.45
C VAL A 43 1.26 1.16 7.72
N LEU A 44 0.18 0.38 7.69
CA LEU A 44 -0.30 -0.39 8.84
C LEU A 44 0.75 -1.40 9.32
N SER A 45 1.38 -2.13 8.38
CA SER A 45 2.49 -3.06 8.70
C SER A 45 3.73 -2.35 9.26
N PHE A 46 3.94 -1.09 8.91
CA PHE A 46 5.03 -0.28 9.45
C PHE A 46 4.68 0.32 10.82
N SER A 47 3.42 0.72 10.99
CA SER A 47 2.85 1.29 12.20
C SER A 47 2.85 0.28 13.34
N GLU A 48 2.47 -0.98 13.10
CA GLU A 48 2.54 -2.05 14.11
C GLU A 48 3.98 -2.29 14.63
N ARG A 49 5.01 -2.02 13.82
CA ARG A 49 6.41 -2.12 14.26
C ARG A 49 6.91 -0.91 15.05
N LYS A 50 6.29 0.26 14.86
CA LYS A 50 6.60 1.50 15.58
C LYS A 50 5.50 1.87 16.58
N ARG A 51 4.58 0.97 16.90
CA ARG A 51 3.59 1.17 17.95
C ARG A 51 4.38 1.35 19.23
N PHE A 52 4.46 2.61 19.68
CA PHE A 52 5.01 2.97 20.98
C PHE A 52 4.35 2.00 21.97
N LYS A 53 5.14 1.10 22.55
CA LYS A 53 4.74 0.40 23.77
C LYS A 53 4.52 1.53 24.75
N GLY A 54 3.25 1.92 24.93
CA GLY A 54 2.88 2.81 26.02
C GLY A 54 3.59 2.29 27.26
N LEU A 55 4.35 3.18 27.88
CA LEU A 55 5.05 2.93 29.13
C LEU A 55 4.02 2.26 30.05
N LYS A 56 4.25 0.99 30.41
CA LYS A 56 3.47 0.35 31.47
C LYS A 56 3.78 1.15 32.73
N THR A 57 2.86 2.05 33.09
CA THR A 57 2.72 2.52 34.46
C THR A 57 1.82 1.52 35.16
#